data_AF-A0A964BSZ1-F1
#
_entry.id   AF-A0A964BSZ1-F1
#
_cell.length_a   1.000
_cell.length_b   1.000
_cell.length_c   1.000
_cell.angle_alpha   90.00
_cell.angle_beta   90.00
_cell.angle_gamma   90.00
#
_symmetry.space_group_name_H-M   'P 1'
#
loop_
_entity.id
_entity.type
_entity.pdbx_description
1 polymer ?
#
loop_
_entity_poly.entity_id
_entity_poly.type
_entity_poly.pdbx_seq_one_letter_code
_entity_poly.pdbx_strand_id
1 'polypeptide(L)'
;MRNRNRKFKRYGLPILEDSFVGKVEAPETLEIACQMGVEAEIANVKMYDRFLDFVRESDLRDTFTQLRYVSQNKHKVAFERCLNSRRSKI
;
A
#
# COMPACT_ATOMS: atom_id res chain seq x y z
N MET A 1 10.99 2.70 -3.57
CA MET A 1 11.46 3.88 -2.81
C MET A 1 12.07 5.01 -3.65
N ARG A 2 12.93 4.76 -4.65
CA ARG A 2 13.61 5.83 -5.43
C ARG A 2 12.68 6.89 -6.06
N ASN A 3 11.50 6.49 -6.54
CA ASN A 3 10.55 7.43 -7.17
C ASN A 3 9.87 8.41 -6.20
N ARG A 4 9.66 8.01 -4.94
CA ARG A 4 8.95 8.85 -3.94
C ARG A 4 9.79 10.04 -3.52
N ASN A 5 11.03 9.81 -3.08
CA ASN A 5 11.92 10.87 -2.59
C ASN A 5 12.21 11.91 -3.69
N ARG A 6 12.23 11.48 -4.96
CA ARG A 6 12.35 12.38 -6.11
C ARG A 6 11.15 13.34 -6.23
N LYS A 7 9.92 12.89 -5.94
CA LYS A 7 8.74 13.77 -5.93
C LYS A 7 8.83 14.80 -4.81
N PHE A 8 9.15 14.39 -3.58
CA PHE A 8 9.35 15.33 -2.46
C PHE A 8 10.36 16.42 -2.81
N LYS A 9 11.52 16.03 -3.36
CA LYS A 9 12.52 16.99 -3.84
C LYS A 9 12.00 17.91 -4.94
N ARG A 10 11.25 17.37 -5.92
CA ARG A 10 10.67 18.15 -7.03
C ARG A 10 9.70 19.23 -6.54
N TYR A 11 8.91 18.93 -5.50
CA TYR A 11 7.93 19.85 -4.93
C TYR A 11 8.49 20.70 -3.77
N GLY A 12 9.78 20.59 -3.45
CA GLY A 12 10.39 21.32 -2.32
C GLY A 12 9.82 20.91 -0.95
N LEU A 13 9.26 19.70 -0.83
CA LEU A 13 8.66 19.22 0.41
C LEU A 13 9.69 18.44 1.25
N PRO A 14 9.71 18.63 2.58
CA PRO A 14 10.53 17.81 3.46
C PRO A 14 10.03 16.37 3.45
N ILE A 15 10.95 15.41 3.58
CA ILE A 15 10.60 14.02 3.84
C ILE A 15 10.38 13.91 5.35
N LEU A 16 9.16 13.57 5.76
CA LEU A 16 8.84 13.35 7.17
C LEU A 16 9.50 12.07 7.67
N GLU A 17 9.97 12.08 8.92
CA GLU A 17 10.42 10.87 9.60
C GLU A 17 9.25 9.91 9.81
N ASP A 18 9.54 8.61 9.77
CA ASP A 18 8.55 7.58 10.02
C ASP A 18 8.29 7.48 11.53
N SER A 19 7.15 8.02 11.96
CA SER A 19 6.74 8.03 13.36
C SER A 19 6.16 6.70 13.85
N PHE A 20 6.05 5.69 12.99
CA PHE A 20 5.44 4.39 13.30
C PHE A 20 6.46 3.27 13.56
N VAL A 21 7.75 3.52 13.37
CA VAL A 21 8.81 2.55 13.70
C VAL A 21 8.69 2.12 15.16
N GLY A 22 8.55 0.81 15.38
CA GLY A 22 8.40 0.22 16.72
C GLY A 22 7.04 0.45 17.39
N LYS A 23 6.07 1.08 16.73
CA LYS A 23 4.71 1.32 17.26
C LYS A 23 3.65 0.40 16.66
N VAL A 24 4.03 -0.47 15.74
CA VAL A 24 3.14 -1.44 15.09
C VAL A 24 3.47 -2.83 15.62
N GLU A 25 2.50 -3.46 16.24
CA GLU A 25 2.61 -4.85 16.69
C GLU A 25 2.35 -5.80 15.53
N ALA A 26 3.18 -6.85 15.44
CA ALA A 26 2.95 -7.91 14.47
C ALA A 26 1.78 -8.80 14.95
N PRO A 27 0.90 -9.24 14.04
CA PRO A 27 -0.17 -10.15 14.41
C PRO A 27 0.39 -11.51 14.85
N GLU A 28 -0.36 -12.20 15.71
CA GLU A 28 0.06 -13.45 16.36
C GLU A 28 0.31 -14.60 15.37
N THR A 29 -0.37 -14.60 14.21
CA THR A 29 -0.26 -15.69 13.23
C THR A 29 -0.07 -15.17 11.82
N LEU A 30 0.57 -16.00 10.99
CA LEU A 30 0.71 -15.72 9.56
C LEU A 30 -0.64 -15.69 8.82
N GLU A 31 -1.68 -16.36 9.33
CA GLU A 31 -3.02 -16.25 8.77
C GLU A 31 -3.58 -14.85 8.99
N ILE A 32 -3.51 -14.34 10.23
CA ILE A 32 -3.95 -12.98 10.57
C ILE A 32 -3.13 -11.95 9.77
N ALA A 33 -1.81 -12.15 9.66
CA ALA A 33 -0.96 -11.28 8.83
C ALA A 33 -1.42 -11.22 7.38
N CYS A 34 -1.78 -12.36 6.78
CA CYS A 34 -2.22 -12.39 5.40
C CYS A 34 -3.63 -11.82 5.21
N GLN A 35 -4.54 -12.01 6.16
CA GLN A 35 -5.84 -11.35 6.18
C GLN A 35 -5.70 -9.82 6.28
N MET A 36 -4.90 -9.33 7.24
CA MET A 36 -4.60 -7.90 7.38
C MET A 36 -3.96 -7.32 6.11
N GLY A 37 -3.10 -8.08 5.44
CA GLY A 37 -2.52 -7.68 4.15
C GLY A 37 -3.56 -7.51 3.04
N VAL A 38 -4.55 -8.40 2.94
CA VAL A 38 -5.67 -8.25 1.99
C VAL A 38 -6.45 -6.97 2.28
N GLU A 39 -6.79 -6.74 3.54
CA GLU A 39 -7.56 -5.57 3.98
C GLU A 39 -6.79 -4.27 3.75
N ALA A 40 -5.49 -4.26 4.06
CA ALA A 40 -4.60 -3.12 3.84
C ALA A 40 -4.54 -2.73 2.36
N GLU A 41 -4.42 -3.71 1.45
CA GLU A 41 -4.37 -3.42 0.02
C GLU A 41 -5.72 -2.95 -0.54
N ILE A 42 -6.85 -3.44 -0.02
CA ILE A 42 -8.19 -2.90 -0.34
C ILE A 42 -8.30 -1.45 0.14
N ALA A 43 -7.86 -1.15 1.36
CA ALA A 43 -7.86 0.21 1.89
C ALA A 43 -6.96 1.14 1.07
N ASN A 44 -5.81 0.63 0.61
CA ASN A 44 -4.85 1.37 -0.22
C ASN A 44 -5.44 1.72 -1.60
N VAL A 45 -6.15 0.78 -2.25
CA VAL A 45 -6.87 1.04 -3.51
C VAL A 45 -7.90 2.14 -3.32
N LYS A 46 -8.75 2.03 -2.28
CA LYS A 46 -9.77 3.05 -1.96
C LYS A 46 -9.15 4.41 -1.65
N MET A 47 -7.98 4.45 -1.03
CA MET A 47 -7.27 5.70 -0.76
C MET A 47 -6.81 6.37 -2.06
N TYR A 48 -6.19 5.62 -2.97
CA TYR A 48 -5.77 6.18 -4.26
C TYR A 48 -6.94 6.54 -5.16
N ASP A 49 -8.08 5.82 -5.10
CA ASP A 49 -9.32 6.23 -5.76
C ASP A 49 -9.69 7.66 -5.33
N ARG A 50 -9.78 7.91 -4.01
CA ARG A 50 -10.07 9.25 -3.49
C ARG A 50 -9.04 10.30 -3.89
N PHE A 51 -7.75 9.97 -3.89
CA PHE A 51 -6.70 10.92 -4.27
C PHE A 51 -6.79 11.32 -5.74
N LEU A 52 -7.15 10.37 -6.63
CA LEU A 52 -7.27 10.63 -8.06
C LEU A 52 -8.45 11.55 -8.41
N ASP A 53 -9.39 11.75 -7.50
CA ASP A 53 -10.52 12.68 -7.66
C ASP A 53 -10.09 14.16 -7.56
N PHE A 54 -9.04 14.47 -6.79
CA PHE A 54 -8.63 15.86 -6.54
C PHE A 54 -7.20 16.22 -6.98
N VAL A 55 -6.31 15.23 -7.18
CA VAL A 55 -4.92 15.48 -7.61
C VAL A 55 -4.88 15.87 -9.08
N ARG A 56 -4.21 16.98 -9.41
CA ARG A 56 -4.18 17.55 -10.77
C ARG A 56 -2.86 17.37 -11.48
N GLU A 57 -1.77 17.28 -10.73
CA GLU A 57 -0.42 17.17 -11.25
C GLU A 57 -0.23 15.82 -11.94
N SER A 58 0.04 15.86 -13.25
CA SER A 58 0.10 14.66 -14.10
C SER A 58 1.04 13.60 -13.54
N ASP A 59 2.21 14.02 -13.07
CA ASP A 59 3.24 13.13 -12.59
C ASP A 59 2.91 12.51 -11.22
N LEU A 60 2.05 13.14 -10.41
CA LEU A 60 1.46 12.55 -9.20
C LEU A 60 0.33 11.60 -9.56
N ARG A 61 -0.54 11.96 -10.51
CA ARG A 61 -1.61 11.08 -11.03
C ARG A 61 -1.04 9.78 -11.59
N ASP A 62 0.03 9.84 -12.37
CA ASP A 62 0.72 8.65 -12.90
C ASP A 62 1.25 7.75 -11.76
N THR A 63 1.84 8.39 -10.74
CA THR A 63 2.39 7.67 -9.58
C THR A 63 1.27 6.99 -8.79
N PHE A 64 0.17 7.70 -8.51
CA PHE A 64 -0.96 7.17 -7.76
C PHE A 64 -1.74 6.10 -8.53
N THR A 65 -1.89 6.26 -9.85
CA THR A 65 -2.47 5.23 -10.72
C THR A 65 -1.64 3.95 -10.69
N GLN A 66 -0.30 4.06 -10.76
CA GLN A 66 0.57 2.89 -10.68
C GLN A 66 0.52 2.21 -9.30
N LEU A 67 0.52 2.99 -8.21
CA LEU A 67 0.45 2.44 -6.85
C LEU A 67 -0.88 1.74 -6.60
N ARG A 68 -1.99 2.33 -7.04
CA ARG A 68 -3.31 1.70 -7.04
C ARG A 68 -3.32 0.39 -7.82
N TYR A 69 -2.79 0.40 -9.05
CA TYR A 69 -2.73 -0.79 -9.90
C TYR A 69 -1.94 -1.93 -9.25
N VAL A 70 -0.78 -1.63 -8.66
CA VAL A 70 0.06 -2.61 -7.97
C VAL A 70 -0.65 -3.17 -6.73
N SER A 71 -1.31 -2.31 -5.94
CA SER A 71 -2.08 -2.72 -4.76
C SER A 71 -3.17 -3.73 -5.15
N GLN A 72 -3.98 -3.38 -6.15
CA GLN A 72 -5.11 -4.19 -6.61
C GLN A 72 -4.67 -5.51 -7.28
N ASN A 73 -3.70 -5.45 -8.19
CA ASN A 73 -3.45 -6.55 -9.13
C ASN A 73 -2.23 -7.39 -8.79
N LYS A 74 -1.40 -6.96 -7.83
CA LYS A 74 -0.18 -7.66 -7.43
C LYS A 74 -0.22 -8.00 -5.94
N HIS A 75 -0.25 -7.00 -5.07
CA HIS A 75 -0.12 -7.24 -3.63
C HIS A 75 -1.35 -7.92 -3.05
N LYS A 76 -2.55 -7.40 -3.31
CA LYS A 76 -3.80 -8.01 -2.84
C LYS A 76 -3.88 -9.48 -3.25
N VAL A 77 -3.59 -9.79 -4.51
CA VAL A 77 -3.58 -11.17 -5.04
C VAL A 77 -2.56 -12.05 -4.32
N ALA A 78 -1.37 -11.52 -3.98
CA ALA A 78 -0.37 -12.26 -3.23
C ALA A 78 -0.84 -12.57 -1.80
N PHE A 79 -1.46 -11.61 -1.11
CA PHE A 79 -2.03 -11.82 0.22
C PHE A 79 -3.22 -12.78 0.21
N GLU A 80 -4.10 -12.71 -0.81
CA GLU A 80 -5.19 -13.67 -0.99
C GLU A 80 -4.66 -15.09 -1.18
N ARG A 81 -3.61 -15.27 -1.99
CA ARG A 81 -2.94 -16.58 -2.14
C ARG A 81 -2.34 -17.06 -0.83
N CYS A 82 -1.68 -16.17 -0.08
CA CYS A 82 -1.16 -16.51 1.23
C CYS A 82 -2.28 -17.02 2.15
N LEU A 83 -3.37 -16.25 2.28
CA LEU A 83 -4.49 -16.59 3.16
C LEU A 83 -5.12 -17.95 2.77
N ASN A 84 -5.36 -18.17 1.48
CA ASN A 84 -5.91 -19.43 0.98
C ASN A 84 -4.99 -20.61 1.30
N SER A 85 -3.67 -20.46 1.11
CA SER A 85 -2.70 -21.52 1.41
C SER A 85 -2.59 -21.89 2.90
N ARG A 86 -3.02 -21.00 3.79
CA ARG A 86 -3.03 -21.19 5.24
C ARG A 86 -4.31 -21.90 5.69
N ARG A 87 -5.45 -21.53 5.10
CA ARG A 87 -6.75 -22.16 5.39
C ARG A 87 -6.86 -23.61 4.92
N SER A 88 -6.19 -23.98 3.83
CA SER A 88 -6.17 -25.38 3.34
C SER A 88 -5.23 -26.31 4.08
N LYS A 89 -4.55 -25.86 5.15
CA LYS A 89 -3.66 -26.68 5.99
C LYS A 89 -4.31 -27.14 7.30
N ILE A 90 -5.62 -26.97 7.43
CA ILE A 90 -6.46 -27.45 8.54
C ILE A 90 -7.28 -28.65 8.05
#